data_AF-A0A964YNN4-F1
#
_entry.id   AF-A0A964YNN4-F1
#
_cell.length_a   1.000
_cell.length_b   1.000
_cell.length_c   1.000
_cell.angle_alpha   90.00
_cell.angle_beta   90.00
_cell.angle_gamma   90.00
#
_symmetry.space_group_name_H-M   'P 1'
#
loop_
_entity.id
_entity.type
_entity.pdbx_description
1 polymer ?
#
loop_
_entity_poly.entity_id
_entity_poly.type
_entity_poly.pdbx_seq_one_letter_code
_entity_poly.pdbx_strand_id
1 'polypeptide(L)'
;MGCRRAWNRDFLDNYLTKTFRSGPLRKHRAKILCDREKALLPAMQVFVEATKNLRTANTEHNKGLREMDAINTKRANANVIRDRLLRAFRQAPEDERITLKRSLGENAEELAKTSVERDILQIHLDNVNHRIVRCQNILAGRGDTDVREVREFIQRCPADGCRGYLSTAYKCGTCAKFICPDCLVVKGDNRDAEHTCDESAKASAQLIKKETKPCPKCGVRIYKIDGCDQMWCTNEGCHTAFSWNTGRVITGVIHNPHFYEYLRRQNNGQVPREAGDIPCGGLPNAWQFTRHVQASQLPQPDKNVIMAAHRCFNDIINARLADYPARRPANSNMEINVKYLMNELSEDDWQKLLEQRETRFERKKEIGQILTMFGHVGADIMRQLENTMPRDMKTSWNTTLGKQLFDLRKYTNKSLEELGERMICAFPQIDREWDYVPCRKEPVNDDVAPPTNPYNRAVNPHAYDSWESRRIPYVFPTENA
;
A
#
# COMPACT_ATOMS: atom_id res chain seq x y z
N MET A 1 9.24 -13.51 -37.77
CA MET A 1 8.53 -12.26 -37.41
C MET A 1 8.97 -11.83 -36.02
N GLY A 2 9.86 -10.84 -35.94
CA GLY A 2 10.40 -10.34 -34.67
C GLY A 2 9.44 -9.33 -34.04
N CYS A 3 8.55 -9.79 -33.16
CA CYS A 3 7.69 -8.91 -32.37
C CYS A 3 7.99 -9.14 -30.88
N ARG A 4 8.91 -8.33 -30.37
CA ARG A 4 9.40 -8.31 -28.98
C ARG A 4 8.72 -7.19 -28.17
N ARG A 5 7.47 -6.85 -28.48
CA ARG A 5 6.70 -5.83 -27.75
C ARG A 5 5.55 -6.49 -27.01
N ALA A 6 5.38 -6.14 -25.74
CA ALA A 6 4.18 -6.51 -25.00
C ALA A 6 2.95 -6.04 -25.78
N TRP A 7 2.00 -6.94 -25.99
CA TRP A 7 0.75 -6.60 -26.66
C TRP A 7 -0.06 -5.71 -25.73
N ASN A 8 -0.30 -4.48 -26.19
CA ASN A 8 -1.18 -3.56 -25.48
C ASN A 8 -2.61 -4.11 -25.49
N ARG A 9 -3.46 -3.56 -24.64
CA ARG A 9 -4.85 -3.99 -24.53
C ARG A 9 -5.61 -3.85 -25.86
N ASP A 10 -5.32 -2.83 -26.66
CA ASP A 10 -5.91 -2.67 -28.01
C ASP A 10 -5.60 -3.85 -28.92
N PHE A 11 -4.34 -4.31 -28.93
CA PHE A 11 -3.97 -5.45 -29.72
C PHE A 11 -4.69 -6.71 -29.24
N LEU A 12 -4.76 -6.93 -27.92
CA LEU A 12 -5.51 -8.07 -27.38
C LEU A 12 -6.99 -7.97 -27.75
N ASP A 13 -7.57 -6.77 -27.73
CA ASP A 13 -8.98 -6.56 -27.96
C ASP A 13 -9.38 -6.72 -29.43
N ASN A 14 -8.51 -6.30 -30.36
CA ASN A 14 -8.74 -6.36 -31.80
C ASN A 14 -8.37 -7.71 -32.43
N TYR A 15 -7.37 -8.41 -31.90
CA TYR A 15 -6.81 -9.62 -32.52
C TYR A 15 -7.13 -10.92 -31.77
N LEU A 16 -7.66 -10.86 -30.53
CA LEU A 16 -8.02 -12.06 -29.76
C LEU A 16 -9.52 -12.12 -29.46
N THR A 17 -10.05 -13.34 -29.47
CA THR A 17 -11.47 -13.59 -29.20
C THR A 17 -11.85 -13.19 -27.77
N LYS A 18 -13.09 -12.72 -27.59
CA LYS A 18 -13.64 -12.38 -26.27
C LYS A 18 -13.55 -13.56 -25.30
N THR A 19 -13.85 -14.78 -25.77
CA THR A 19 -13.79 -16.02 -24.98
C THR A 19 -12.38 -16.33 -24.47
N PHE A 20 -11.35 -16.13 -25.30
CA PHE A 20 -9.96 -16.33 -24.86
C PHE A 20 -9.56 -15.28 -23.82
N ARG A 21 -9.92 -14.02 -24.04
CA ARG A 21 -9.61 -12.90 -23.14
C ARG A 21 -10.30 -13.06 -21.77
N SER A 22 -11.59 -13.36 -21.75
CA SER A 22 -12.38 -13.45 -20.51
C SER A 22 -12.19 -14.77 -19.75
N GLY A 23 -11.73 -15.83 -20.43
CA GLY A 23 -11.47 -17.14 -19.85
C GLY A 23 -9.97 -17.40 -19.63
N PRO A 24 -9.29 -18.14 -20.54
CA PRO A 24 -7.90 -18.56 -20.37
C PRO A 24 -6.92 -17.45 -19.98
N LEU A 25 -6.94 -16.31 -20.70
CA LEU A 25 -6.01 -15.21 -20.44
C LEU A 25 -6.24 -14.57 -19.07
N ARG A 26 -7.50 -14.35 -18.69
CA ARG A 26 -7.85 -13.82 -17.36
C ARG A 26 -7.36 -14.74 -16.25
N LYS A 27 -7.63 -16.05 -16.35
CA LYS A 27 -7.16 -17.05 -15.37
C LYS A 27 -5.64 -17.07 -15.25
N HIS A 28 -4.95 -17.02 -16.39
CA HIS A 28 -3.50 -16.97 -16.41
C HIS A 28 -2.94 -15.69 -15.75
N ARG A 29 -3.51 -14.52 -16.08
CA ARG A 29 -3.12 -13.24 -15.45
C ARG A 29 -3.36 -13.27 -13.95
N ALA A 30 -4.50 -13.78 -13.51
CA ALA A 30 -4.82 -13.90 -12.10
C ALA A 30 -3.83 -14.81 -11.35
N LYS A 31 -3.47 -15.95 -11.94
CA LYS A 31 -2.43 -16.83 -11.41
C LYS A 31 -1.09 -16.09 -11.28
N ILE A 32 -0.66 -15.36 -12.31
CA ILE A 32 0.58 -14.56 -12.26
C ILE A 32 0.55 -13.52 -11.13
N LEU A 33 -0.59 -12.85 -10.91
CA LEU A 33 -0.74 -11.87 -9.84
C LEU A 33 -0.58 -12.55 -8.46
N CYS A 34 -1.29 -13.64 -8.23
CA CYS A 34 -1.18 -14.43 -7.00
C CYS A 34 0.25 -14.92 -6.78
N ASP A 35 0.89 -15.45 -7.83
CA ASP A 35 2.26 -15.96 -7.80
C ASP A 35 3.27 -14.89 -7.38
N ARG A 36 3.17 -13.68 -7.96
CA ARG A 36 4.02 -12.53 -7.61
C ARG A 36 3.90 -12.16 -6.14
N GLU A 37 2.67 -12.11 -5.63
CA GLU A 37 2.40 -11.72 -4.24
C GLU A 37 2.77 -12.82 -3.25
N LYS A 38 2.56 -14.10 -3.58
CA LYS A 38 3.01 -15.26 -2.78
C LYS A 38 4.52 -15.19 -2.50
N ALA A 39 5.29 -14.74 -3.49
CA ALA A 39 6.73 -14.57 -3.39
C ALA A 39 7.17 -13.45 -2.42
N LEU A 40 6.26 -12.53 -2.07
CA LEU A 40 6.52 -11.42 -1.15
C LEU A 40 6.04 -11.74 0.27
N LEU A 41 5.23 -12.80 0.46
CA LEU A 41 4.63 -13.13 1.75
C LEU A 41 5.62 -13.41 2.89
N PRO A 42 6.83 -13.98 2.68
CA PRO A 42 7.81 -14.11 3.77
C PRO A 42 8.18 -12.77 4.39
N ALA A 43 8.48 -11.77 3.56
CA ALA A 43 8.79 -10.41 4.00
C ALA A 43 7.59 -9.75 4.71
N MET A 44 6.36 -10.21 4.42
CA MET A 44 5.15 -9.70 5.08
C MET A 44 4.93 -10.26 6.50
N GLN A 45 5.71 -11.25 6.96
CA GLN A 45 5.57 -11.80 8.32
C GLN A 45 5.73 -10.73 9.40
N VAL A 46 6.63 -9.77 9.20
CA VAL A 46 6.84 -8.67 10.14
C VAL A 46 5.56 -7.88 10.37
N PHE A 47 4.78 -7.65 9.31
CA PHE A 47 3.49 -6.96 9.41
C PHE A 47 2.40 -7.85 10.03
N VAL A 48 2.45 -9.18 9.85
CA VAL A 48 1.53 -10.11 10.52
C VAL A 48 1.76 -10.09 12.03
N GLU A 49 3.02 -10.19 12.46
CA GLU A 49 3.38 -10.13 13.88
C GLU A 49 2.98 -8.79 14.50
N ALA A 50 3.31 -7.67 13.84
CA ALA A 50 2.88 -6.34 14.28
C ALA A 50 1.35 -6.21 14.36
N THR A 51 0.61 -6.76 13.40
CA THR A 51 -0.86 -6.76 13.41
C THR A 51 -1.42 -7.53 14.59
N LYS A 52 -0.88 -8.72 14.88
CA LYS A 52 -1.30 -9.54 16.03
C LYS A 52 -0.98 -8.86 17.36
N ASN A 53 0.24 -8.38 17.51
CA ASN A 53 0.68 -7.69 18.71
C ASN A 53 -0.15 -6.42 18.96
N LEU A 54 -0.49 -5.69 17.90
CA LEU A 54 -1.37 -4.52 17.98
C LEU A 54 -2.77 -4.91 18.47
N ARG A 55 -3.37 -5.99 17.93
CA ARG A 55 -4.70 -6.45 18.39
C ARG A 55 -4.68 -6.83 19.87
N THR A 56 -3.70 -7.62 20.30
CA THR A 56 -3.57 -8.02 21.70
C THR A 56 -3.30 -6.81 22.61
N ALA A 57 -2.40 -5.91 22.22
CA ALA A 57 -2.10 -4.72 23.00
C ALA A 57 -3.31 -3.79 23.10
N ASN A 58 -4.10 -3.62 22.04
CA ASN A 58 -5.34 -2.85 22.10
C ASN A 58 -6.37 -3.48 23.06
N THR A 59 -6.53 -4.81 23.04
CA THR A 59 -7.43 -5.48 24.00
C THR A 59 -6.96 -5.34 25.44
N GLU A 60 -5.65 -5.45 25.68
CA GLU A 60 -5.02 -5.25 26.99
C GLU A 60 -5.19 -3.81 27.48
N HIS A 61 -4.95 -2.83 26.59
CA HIS A 61 -5.13 -1.40 26.87
C HIS A 61 -6.58 -1.07 27.23
N ASN A 62 -7.54 -1.54 26.43
CA ASN A 62 -8.96 -1.31 26.68
C ASN A 62 -9.42 -1.91 28.01
N LYS A 63 -8.91 -3.11 28.37
CA LYS A 63 -9.19 -3.72 29.67
C LYS A 63 -8.60 -2.88 30.81
N GLY A 64 -7.34 -2.47 30.68
CA GLY A 64 -6.69 -1.61 31.68
C GLY A 64 -7.38 -0.25 31.85
N LEU A 65 -7.94 0.33 30.79
CA LEU A 65 -8.73 1.57 30.89
C LEU A 65 -10.00 1.38 31.74
N ARG A 66 -10.68 0.24 31.62
CA ARG A 66 -11.86 -0.08 32.46
C ARG A 66 -11.48 -0.29 33.92
N GLU A 67 -10.38 -1.00 34.17
CA GLU A 67 -9.84 -1.19 35.53
C GLU A 67 -9.44 0.15 36.15
N MET A 68 -8.86 1.05 35.36
CA MET A 68 -8.49 2.40 35.79
C MET A 68 -9.72 3.22 36.19
N ASP A 69 -10.78 3.16 35.40
CA ASP A 69 -12.04 3.84 35.70
C ASP A 69 -12.69 3.31 37.00
N ALA A 70 -12.65 1.99 37.21
CA ALA A 70 -13.13 1.37 38.44
C ALA A 70 -12.32 1.83 39.67
N ILE A 71 -10.99 1.90 39.57
CA ILE A 71 -10.11 2.39 40.65
C ILE A 71 -10.40 3.87 40.93
N ASN A 72 -10.54 4.70 39.89
CA ASN A 72 -10.83 6.12 40.03
C ASN A 72 -12.19 6.34 40.72
N THR A 73 -13.19 5.53 40.39
CA THR A 73 -14.50 5.54 41.05
C THR A 73 -14.40 5.17 42.54
N LYS A 74 -13.68 4.10 42.88
CA LYS A 74 -13.41 3.71 44.28
C LYS A 74 -12.72 4.83 45.06
N ARG A 75 -11.69 5.43 44.46
CA ARG A 75 -10.95 6.55 45.06
C ARG A 75 -11.85 7.77 45.25
N ALA A 76 -12.71 8.10 44.29
CA ALA A 76 -13.68 9.19 44.43
C ALA A 76 -14.62 8.94 45.62
N ASN A 77 -15.18 7.74 45.73
CA ASN A 77 -16.03 7.34 46.87
C ASN A 77 -15.27 7.43 48.21
N ALA A 78 -14.03 6.95 48.26
CA ALA A 78 -13.20 7.04 49.46
C ALA A 78 -12.91 8.49 49.87
N ASN A 79 -12.70 9.41 48.91
CA ASN A 79 -12.57 10.84 49.19
C ASN A 79 -13.88 11.44 49.75
N VAL A 80 -15.04 11.07 49.20
CA VAL A 80 -16.34 11.51 49.73
C VAL A 80 -16.54 11.03 51.18
N ILE A 81 -16.19 9.78 51.47
CA ILE A 81 -16.23 9.23 52.84
C ILE A 81 -15.29 10.00 53.76
N ARG A 82 -14.05 10.25 53.33
CA ARG A 82 -13.07 11.05 54.08
C ARG A 82 -13.65 12.41 54.48
N ASP A 83 -14.20 13.13 53.51
CA ASP A 83 -14.72 14.49 53.73
C ASP A 83 -15.94 14.47 54.66
N ARG A 84 -16.78 13.43 54.58
CA ARG A 84 -17.87 13.21 55.55
C ARG A 84 -17.33 12.94 56.96
N LEU A 85 -16.36 12.06 57.11
CA LEU A 85 -15.74 11.72 58.41
C LEU A 85 -15.05 12.93 59.04
N LEU A 86 -14.33 13.74 58.25
CA LEU A 86 -13.69 14.97 58.71
C LEU A 86 -14.71 15.99 59.22
N ARG A 87 -15.87 16.14 58.55
CA ARG A 87 -16.96 17.00 59.02
C ARG A 87 -17.54 16.50 60.33
N ALA A 88 -17.83 15.20 60.43
CA ALA A 88 -18.35 14.58 61.66
C ALA A 88 -17.36 14.73 62.83
N PHE A 89 -16.07 14.48 62.60
CA PHE A 89 -15.02 14.61 63.61
C PHE A 89 -14.93 16.03 64.20
N ARG A 90 -15.12 17.07 63.37
CA ARG A 90 -15.12 18.46 63.84
C ARG A 90 -16.31 18.80 64.74
N GLN A 91 -17.44 18.12 64.56
CA GLN A 91 -18.70 18.38 65.29
C GLN A 91 -18.91 17.46 66.50
N ALA A 92 -18.18 16.34 66.58
CA ALA A 92 -18.37 15.31 67.59
C ALA A 92 -17.79 15.68 68.97
N PRO A 93 -18.42 15.21 70.07
CA PRO A 93 -17.88 15.27 71.43
C PRO A 93 -16.64 14.36 71.61
N GLU A 94 -15.86 14.59 72.66
CA GLU A 94 -14.50 14.03 72.82
C GLU A 94 -14.45 12.50 72.90
N ASP A 95 -15.47 11.89 73.48
CA ASP A 95 -15.65 10.44 73.60
C ASP A 95 -15.89 9.75 72.25
N GLU A 96 -16.65 10.38 71.34
CA GLU A 96 -16.91 9.86 69.99
C GLU A 96 -15.74 10.06 69.02
N ARG A 97 -14.89 11.07 69.26
CA ARG A 97 -13.73 11.38 68.40
C ARG A 97 -12.73 10.25 68.29
N ILE A 98 -12.55 9.45 69.33
CA ILE A 98 -11.63 8.30 69.32
C ILE A 98 -12.02 7.30 68.23
N THR A 99 -13.32 7.00 68.11
CA THR A 99 -13.86 6.08 67.10
C THR A 99 -13.75 6.67 65.70
N LEU A 100 -14.13 7.93 65.51
CA LEU A 100 -14.02 8.62 64.21
C LEU A 100 -12.57 8.73 63.72
N LYS A 101 -11.61 8.92 64.62
CA LYS A 101 -10.17 8.93 64.29
C LYS A 101 -9.70 7.58 63.74
N ARG A 102 -10.22 6.47 64.27
CA ARG A 102 -9.94 5.12 63.76
C ARG A 102 -10.46 4.94 62.34
N SER A 103 -11.73 5.29 62.09
CA SER A 103 -12.33 5.20 60.75
C SER A 103 -11.65 6.13 59.73
N LEU A 104 -11.17 7.30 60.15
CA LEU A 104 -10.32 8.17 59.31
C LEU A 104 -9.00 7.49 58.94
N GLY A 105 -8.38 6.75 59.87
CA GLY A 105 -7.19 5.94 59.60
C GLY A 105 -7.44 4.84 58.57
N GLU A 106 -8.52 4.07 58.74
CA GLU A 106 -8.93 3.02 57.79
C GLU A 106 -9.22 3.59 56.39
N ASN A 107 -9.91 4.73 56.31
CA ASN A 107 -10.17 5.41 55.04
C ASN A 107 -8.89 5.97 54.39
N ALA A 108 -7.95 6.49 55.19
CA ALA A 108 -6.66 6.94 54.69
C ALA A 108 -5.83 5.77 54.13
N GLU A 109 -5.89 4.59 54.76
CA GLU A 109 -5.26 3.38 54.27
C GLU A 109 -5.87 2.93 52.92
N GLU A 110 -7.20 2.97 52.79
CA GLU A 110 -7.89 2.66 51.53
C GLU A 110 -7.54 3.66 50.40
N LEU A 111 -7.44 4.95 50.71
CA LEU A 111 -6.98 5.98 49.77
C LEU A 111 -5.53 5.75 49.33
N ALA A 112 -4.66 5.31 50.24
CA ALA A 112 -3.28 4.97 49.93
C ALA A 112 -3.21 3.74 49.00
N LYS A 113 -3.95 2.67 49.32
CA LYS A 113 -4.04 1.45 48.50
C LYS A 113 -4.51 1.76 47.08
N THR A 114 -5.64 2.46 46.94
CA THR A 114 -6.17 2.84 45.62
C THR A 114 -5.23 3.77 44.85
N SER A 115 -4.42 4.60 45.52
CA SER A 115 -3.37 5.40 44.86
C SER A 115 -2.29 4.52 44.24
N VAL A 116 -1.78 3.55 45.00
CA VAL A 116 -0.72 2.64 44.54
C VAL A 116 -1.24 1.79 43.39
N GLU A 117 -2.44 1.22 43.51
CA GLU A 117 -3.07 0.43 42.44
C GLU A 117 -3.20 1.23 41.14
N ARG A 118 -3.67 2.48 41.25
CA ARG A 118 -3.78 3.40 40.11
C ARG A 118 -2.42 3.67 39.46
N ASP A 119 -1.41 3.99 40.26
CA ASP A 119 -0.09 4.35 39.73
C ASP A 119 0.59 3.15 39.05
N ILE A 120 0.44 1.93 39.60
CA ILE A 120 0.89 0.69 38.97
C ILE A 120 0.18 0.46 37.63
N LEU A 121 -1.16 0.62 37.62
CA LEU A 121 -1.93 0.40 36.40
C LEU A 121 -1.64 1.46 35.32
N GLN A 122 -1.34 2.69 35.73
CA GLN A 122 -0.93 3.76 34.80
C GLN A 122 0.39 3.40 34.12
N ILE A 123 1.39 2.96 34.89
CA ILE A 123 2.67 2.48 34.33
C ILE A 123 2.44 1.31 33.36
N HIS A 124 1.55 0.38 33.70
CA HIS A 124 1.19 -0.71 32.81
C HIS A 124 0.56 -0.20 31.50
N LEU A 125 -0.42 0.70 31.57
CA LEU A 125 -1.07 1.30 30.41
C LEU A 125 -0.09 2.06 29.52
N ASP A 126 0.86 2.80 30.10
CA ASP A 126 1.90 3.52 29.36
C ASP A 126 2.80 2.53 28.59
N ASN A 127 3.21 1.44 29.21
CA ASN A 127 3.99 0.37 28.57
C ASN A 127 3.22 -0.30 27.42
N VAL A 128 1.92 -0.56 27.61
CA VAL A 128 1.06 -1.11 26.55
C VAL A 128 0.89 -0.11 25.41
N ASN A 129 0.72 1.18 25.71
CA ASN A 129 0.62 2.23 24.70
C ASN A 129 1.92 2.36 23.89
N HIS A 130 3.09 2.28 24.53
CA HIS A 130 4.37 2.21 23.82
C HIS A 130 4.44 1.03 22.83
N ARG A 131 3.93 -0.16 23.21
CA ARG A 131 3.83 -1.32 22.31
C ARG A 131 2.88 -1.07 21.14
N ILE A 132 1.73 -0.41 21.37
CA ILE A 132 0.77 -0.03 20.33
C ILE A 132 1.44 0.90 19.31
N VAL A 133 2.06 1.98 19.77
CA VAL A 133 2.74 2.96 18.92
C VAL A 133 3.85 2.31 18.09
N ARG A 134 4.65 1.43 18.70
CA ARG A 134 5.69 0.66 17.98
C ARG A 134 5.09 -0.17 16.84
N CYS A 135 4.02 -0.92 17.10
CA CYS A 135 3.36 -1.73 16.08
C CYS A 135 2.78 -0.86 14.95
N GLN A 136 2.18 0.29 15.28
CA GLN A 136 1.66 1.24 14.29
C GLN A 136 2.77 1.82 13.39
N ASN A 137 3.95 2.10 13.94
CA ASN A 137 5.10 2.58 13.17
C ASN A 137 5.63 1.52 12.18
N ILE A 138 5.70 0.26 12.61
CA ILE A 138 6.06 -0.87 11.74
C ILE A 138 5.06 -0.97 10.59
N LEU A 139 3.75 -0.95 10.88
CA LEU A 139 2.70 -1.04 9.86
C LEU A 139 2.66 0.17 8.90
N ALA A 140 3.10 1.34 9.36
CA ALA A 140 3.23 2.54 8.54
C ALA A 140 4.51 2.57 7.69
N GLY A 141 5.40 1.58 7.81
CA GLY A 141 6.67 1.54 7.10
C GLY A 141 7.66 2.62 7.57
N ARG A 142 7.44 3.22 8.75
CA ARG A 142 8.33 4.24 9.34
C ARG A 142 9.58 3.66 10.00
N GLY A 143 9.76 2.34 9.88
CA GLY A 143 10.87 1.59 10.45
C GLY A 143 10.79 1.50 11.97
N ASP A 144 11.46 0.47 12.49
CA ASP A 144 11.92 0.41 13.87
C ASP A 144 13.44 0.58 13.77
N THR A 145 14.04 1.48 14.55
CA THR A 145 15.44 1.91 14.37
C THR A 145 16.48 0.79 14.56
N ASP A 146 16.05 -0.42 14.92
CA ASP A 146 16.91 -1.54 15.34
C ASP A 146 16.85 -2.81 14.46
N VAL A 147 16.30 -2.76 13.24
CA VAL A 147 16.29 -3.96 12.38
C VAL A 147 17.61 -4.09 11.61
N ARG A 148 18.51 -4.94 12.13
CA ARG A 148 19.68 -5.44 11.37
C ARG A 148 19.18 -6.29 10.20
N GLU A 149 19.77 -6.09 9.02
CA GLU A 149 19.58 -6.96 7.84
C GLU A 149 20.15 -8.36 8.14
N VAL A 150 19.38 -9.19 8.85
CA VAL A 150 19.67 -10.61 9.03
C VAL A 150 19.17 -11.34 7.79
N ARG A 151 19.98 -12.23 7.22
CA ARG A 151 19.55 -13.11 6.12
C ARG A 151 18.23 -13.78 6.49
N GLU A 152 17.19 -13.59 5.67
CA GLU A 152 15.88 -14.17 5.91
C GLU A 152 15.99 -15.70 5.94
N PHE A 153 15.78 -16.29 7.12
CA PHE A 153 15.55 -17.71 7.25
C PHE A 153 14.15 -18.01 6.73
N ILE A 154 14.05 -18.55 5.52
CA ILE A 154 12.76 -18.81 4.89
C ILE A 154 12.45 -20.31 4.96
N GLN A 155 11.51 -20.66 5.83
CA GLN A 155 10.96 -22.01 5.96
C GLN A 155 9.45 -21.90 6.18
N ARG A 156 8.64 -22.57 5.35
CA ARG A 156 7.18 -22.54 5.48
C ARG A 156 6.73 -23.28 6.76
N CYS A 157 5.67 -22.79 7.41
CA CYS A 157 5.08 -23.45 8.57
C CYS A 157 4.43 -24.80 8.15
N PRO A 158 4.75 -25.91 8.85
CA PRO A 158 4.16 -27.23 8.59
C PRO A 158 2.81 -27.44 9.29
N ALA A 159 2.33 -26.50 10.11
CA ALA A 159 1.05 -26.63 10.79
C ALA A 159 -0.10 -26.64 9.77
N ASP A 160 -1.04 -27.55 9.96
CA ASP A 160 -2.18 -27.70 9.06
C ASP A 160 -2.98 -26.38 8.92
N GLY A 161 -3.35 -26.06 7.69
CA GLY A 161 -4.01 -24.79 7.33
C GLY A 161 -3.19 -23.52 7.53
N CYS A 162 -1.93 -23.58 7.98
CA CYS A 162 -1.13 -22.37 8.22
C CYS A 162 -0.42 -21.89 6.94
N ARG A 163 -0.50 -20.57 6.70
CA ARG A 163 0.16 -19.90 5.56
C ARG A 163 1.45 -19.16 5.96
N GLY A 164 1.89 -19.32 7.21
CA GLY A 164 3.01 -18.59 7.78
C GLY A 164 4.40 -19.14 7.46
N TYR A 165 5.41 -18.43 7.92
CA TYR A 165 6.82 -18.82 7.84
C TYR A 165 7.46 -18.86 9.23
N LEU A 166 8.49 -19.68 9.37
CA LEU A 166 9.25 -19.88 10.61
C LEU A 166 10.39 -18.88 10.71
N SER A 167 10.67 -18.40 11.92
CA SER A 167 11.90 -17.69 12.25
C SER A 167 13.08 -18.65 12.45
N THR A 168 14.30 -18.12 12.62
CA THR A 168 15.49 -18.92 12.98
C THR A 168 15.32 -19.73 14.27
N ALA A 169 14.40 -19.32 15.15
CA ALA A 169 14.02 -20.05 16.36
C ALA A 169 12.97 -21.15 16.10
N TYR A 170 12.63 -21.43 14.84
CA TYR A 170 11.56 -22.36 14.44
C TYR A 170 10.19 -22.00 15.03
N LYS A 171 9.95 -20.71 15.30
CA LYS A 171 8.65 -20.17 15.71
C LYS A 171 7.93 -19.59 14.49
N CYS A 172 6.67 -19.95 14.27
CA CYS A 172 5.88 -19.36 13.19
C CYS A 172 5.38 -17.96 13.57
N GLY A 173 5.69 -16.92 12.78
CA GLY A 173 5.19 -15.55 13.03
C GLY A 173 3.66 -15.42 12.86
N THR A 174 3.05 -16.34 12.11
CA THR A 174 1.61 -16.35 11.87
C THR A 174 0.85 -17.15 12.93
N CYS A 175 1.13 -18.43 13.15
CA CYS A 175 0.37 -19.22 14.14
C CYS A 175 0.99 -19.23 15.54
N ALA A 176 2.12 -18.55 15.75
CA ALA A 176 2.89 -18.50 17.01
C ALA A 176 3.45 -19.85 17.52
N LYS A 177 3.07 -20.98 16.91
CA LYS A 177 3.54 -22.32 17.29
C LYS A 177 5.04 -22.49 17.02
N PHE A 178 5.69 -23.24 17.89
CA PHE A 178 7.05 -23.75 17.75
C PHE A 178 7.06 -25.08 17.03
N ILE A 179 8.06 -25.25 16.18
CA ILE A 179 8.30 -26.44 15.38
C ILE A 179 9.60 -27.06 15.87
N CYS A 180 9.64 -28.38 15.99
CA CYS A 180 10.88 -29.07 16.33
C CYS A 180 11.90 -28.89 15.19
N PRO A 181 13.11 -28.36 15.46
CA PRO A 181 14.10 -28.21 14.41
C PRO A 181 14.47 -29.56 13.81
N ASP A 182 14.50 -30.64 14.59
CA ASP A 182 15.04 -31.92 14.16
C ASP A 182 14.08 -32.74 13.29
N CYS A 183 12.81 -32.84 13.69
CA CYS A 183 11.80 -33.66 12.99
C CYS A 183 10.72 -32.83 12.27
N LEU A 184 10.73 -31.50 12.39
CA LEU A 184 9.74 -30.57 11.79
C LEU A 184 8.28 -30.77 12.25
N VAL A 185 8.05 -31.57 13.30
CA VAL A 185 6.74 -31.71 13.94
C VAL A 185 6.41 -30.47 14.76
N VAL A 186 5.13 -30.10 14.80
CA VAL A 186 4.62 -28.96 15.57
C VAL A 186 4.63 -29.30 17.07
N LYS A 187 5.36 -28.52 17.88
CA LYS A 187 5.44 -28.67 19.35
C LYS A 187 4.29 -27.97 20.10
N GLY A 188 3.68 -26.95 19.50
CA GLY A 188 2.65 -26.13 20.17
C GLY A 188 3.19 -24.74 20.56
N ASP A 189 2.69 -24.14 21.63
CA ASP A 189 2.96 -22.73 21.96
C ASP A 189 4.25 -22.49 22.75
N ASN A 190 4.84 -23.55 23.32
CA ASN A 190 6.08 -23.47 24.08
C ASN A 190 7.27 -24.06 23.29
N ARG A 191 8.41 -23.35 23.34
CA ARG A 191 9.66 -23.76 22.70
C ARG A 191 10.20 -25.06 23.30
N ASP A 192 10.15 -25.14 24.62
CA ASP A 192 10.76 -26.19 25.44
C ASP A 192 9.73 -27.26 25.84
N ALA A 193 8.59 -27.31 25.13
CA ALA A 193 7.62 -28.38 25.31
C ALA A 193 8.32 -29.75 25.13
N GLU A 194 8.08 -30.66 26.07
CA GLU A 194 8.54 -32.03 25.99
C GLU A 194 8.03 -32.65 24.69
N HIS A 195 8.99 -33.04 23.86
CA HIS A 195 8.72 -33.66 22.57
C HIS A 195 9.82 -34.68 22.30
N THR A 196 9.44 -35.94 22.36
CA THR A 196 10.29 -37.03 21.88
C THR A 196 10.04 -37.17 20.39
N CYS A 197 11.06 -36.88 19.58
CA CYS A 197 10.88 -37.12 18.16
C CYS A 197 10.92 -38.62 17.88
N ASP A 198 9.96 -39.05 17.09
CA ASP A 198 10.06 -40.34 16.42
C ASP A 198 11.31 -40.37 15.53
N GLU A 199 12.04 -41.47 15.59
CA GLU A 199 13.31 -41.63 14.87
C GLU A 199 13.08 -41.71 13.35
N SER A 200 11.93 -42.24 12.90
CA SER A 200 11.59 -42.24 11.48
C SER A 200 11.31 -40.82 10.96
N ALA A 201 10.63 -39.98 11.75
CA ALA A 201 10.38 -38.58 11.44
C ALA A 201 11.67 -37.73 11.46
N LYS A 202 12.56 -37.96 12.44
CA LYS A 202 13.91 -37.36 12.47
C LYS A 202 14.72 -37.74 11.25
N ALA A 203 14.81 -39.02 10.93
CA ALA A 203 15.57 -39.51 9.78
C ALA A 203 15.02 -38.92 8.48
N SER A 204 13.70 -38.87 8.32
CA SER A 204 13.04 -38.26 7.17
C SER A 204 13.33 -36.76 7.08
N ALA A 205 13.22 -36.02 8.18
CA ALA A 205 13.51 -34.59 8.21
C ALA A 205 15.00 -34.29 7.96
N GLN A 206 15.91 -35.11 8.48
CA GLN A 206 17.34 -35.03 8.22
C GLN A 206 17.67 -35.32 6.75
N LEU A 207 17.06 -36.36 6.16
CA LEU A 207 17.23 -36.69 4.75
C LEU A 207 16.72 -35.53 3.86
N ILE A 208 15.53 -35.01 4.15
CA ILE A 208 14.99 -33.82 3.48
C ILE A 208 15.96 -32.64 3.64
N LYS A 209 16.50 -32.39 4.84
CA LYS A 209 17.48 -31.30 5.05
C LYS A 209 18.78 -31.48 4.28
N LYS A 210 19.24 -32.71 4.15
CA LYS A 210 20.49 -33.06 3.46
C LYS A 210 20.34 -32.96 1.95
N GLU A 211 19.24 -33.48 1.41
CA GLU A 211 19.02 -33.57 -0.04
C GLU A 211 18.35 -32.31 -0.62
N THR A 212 17.75 -31.47 0.22
CA THR A 212 17.02 -30.27 -0.22
C THR A 212 17.54 -28.98 0.42
N LYS A 213 17.48 -27.89 -0.35
CA LYS A 213 17.72 -26.52 0.15
C LYS A 213 16.47 -25.65 -0.08
N PRO A 214 16.14 -24.72 0.84
CA PRO A 214 14.98 -23.84 0.68
C PRO A 214 15.23 -22.75 -0.40
N CYS A 215 14.19 -22.42 -1.20
CA CYS A 215 14.19 -21.25 -2.09
C CYS A 215 14.48 -20.00 -1.23
N PRO A 216 15.50 -19.18 -1.52
CA PRO A 216 15.80 -17.97 -0.75
C PRO A 216 14.75 -16.85 -0.91
N LYS A 217 13.67 -17.10 -1.65
CA LYS A 217 12.53 -16.18 -1.79
C LYS A 217 11.20 -16.75 -1.28
N CYS A 218 10.93 -18.05 -1.38
CA CYS A 218 9.65 -18.63 -0.91
C CYS A 218 9.79 -19.73 0.15
N GLY A 219 11.00 -20.19 0.46
CA GLY A 219 11.25 -21.23 1.47
C GLY A 219 10.86 -22.66 1.09
N VAL A 220 10.34 -22.90 -0.11
CA VAL A 220 10.06 -24.26 -0.58
C VAL A 220 11.37 -25.00 -0.76
N ARG A 221 11.44 -26.22 -0.22
CA ARG A 221 12.59 -27.11 -0.30
C ARG A 221 12.68 -27.74 -1.68
N ILE A 222 13.82 -27.55 -2.33
CA ILE A 222 14.11 -28.03 -3.68
C ILE A 222 15.29 -28.98 -3.56
N TYR A 223 15.25 -30.14 -4.22
CA TYR A 223 16.39 -31.05 -4.32
C TYR A 223 17.13 -30.83 -5.65
N LYS A 224 18.42 -31.19 -5.67
CA LYS A 224 19.27 -31.11 -6.87
C LYS A 224 19.76 -32.51 -7.22
N ILE A 225 19.51 -32.96 -8.45
CA ILE A 225 19.94 -34.28 -8.94
C ILE A 225 21.41 -34.22 -9.37
N ASP A 226 21.75 -33.33 -10.33
CA ASP A 226 23.12 -33.06 -10.77
C ASP A 226 23.17 -31.76 -11.62
N GLY A 227 24.36 -31.18 -11.86
CA GLY A 227 24.58 -30.06 -12.80
C GLY A 227 25.11 -28.75 -12.19
N CYS A 228 24.88 -27.63 -12.89
CA CYS A 228 25.41 -26.30 -12.55
C CYS A 228 24.96 -25.79 -11.17
N ASP A 229 25.73 -24.88 -10.55
CA ASP A 229 25.39 -24.25 -9.26
C ASP A 229 24.10 -23.41 -9.32
N GLN A 230 23.78 -22.84 -10.49
CA GLN A 230 22.61 -21.99 -10.63
C GLN A 230 21.32 -22.80 -10.65
N MET A 231 20.52 -22.63 -9.60
CA MET A 231 19.22 -23.27 -9.42
C MET A 231 18.09 -22.34 -9.79
N TRP A 232 16.96 -22.93 -10.15
CA TRP A 232 15.73 -22.25 -10.46
C TRP A 232 14.59 -22.87 -9.65
N CYS A 233 13.91 -22.07 -8.85
CA CYS A 233 12.77 -22.58 -8.09
C CYS A 233 11.57 -22.78 -9.01
N THR A 234 11.20 -24.05 -9.21
CA THR A 234 10.04 -24.49 -10.00
C THR A 234 8.73 -24.45 -9.22
N ASN A 235 8.78 -24.17 -7.91
CA ASN A 235 7.56 -23.99 -7.13
C ASN A 235 6.74 -22.83 -7.70
N GLU A 236 5.46 -23.10 -7.92
CA GLU A 236 4.53 -22.09 -8.42
C GLU A 236 4.58 -20.85 -7.51
N GLY A 237 4.90 -19.69 -8.09
CA GLY A 237 5.06 -18.44 -7.36
C GLY A 237 6.47 -18.02 -6.91
N CYS A 238 7.51 -18.88 -6.86
CA CYS A 238 8.87 -18.41 -6.51
C CYS A 238 9.60 -17.90 -7.76
N HIS A 239 9.85 -18.83 -8.70
CA HIS A 239 10.53 -18.56 -9.98
C HIS A 239 11.78 -17.69 -9.81
N THR A 240 12.61 -18.08 -8.85
CA THR A 240 13.81 -17.32 -8.45
C THR A 240 15.03 -18.11 -8.84
N ALA A 241 15.96 -17.44 -9.52
CA ALA A 241 17.28 -17.96 -9.74
C ALA A 241 18.13 -17.70 -8.51
N PHE A 242 18.86 -18.72 -8.07
CA PHE A 242 19.75 -18.60 -6.92
C PHE A 242 20.91 -19.60 -7.04
N SER A 243 22.01 -19.32 -6.34
CA SER A 243 23.14 -20.25 -6.25
C SER A 243 22.81 -21.37 -5.27
N TRP A 244 22.97 -22.63 -5.67
CA TRP A 244 22.77 -23.80 -4.79
C TRP A 244 23.75 -23.79 -3.63
N ASN A 245 25.01 -23.49 -3.89
CA ASN A 245 26.09 -23.52 -2.91
C ASN A 245 25.94 -22.39 -1.89
N THR A 246 25.57 -21.19 -2.33
CA THR A 246 25.56 -20.00 -1.46
C THR A 246 24.18 -19.54 -1.01
N GLY A 247 23.11 -20.01 -1.66
CA GLY A 247 21.73 -19.58 -1.40
C GLY A 247 21.42 -18.14 -1.84
N ARG A 248 22.36 -17.44 -2.49
CA ARG A 248 22.16 -16.04 -2.92
C ARG A 248 21.27 -15.97 -4.16
N VAL A 249 20.31 -15.04 -4.14
CA VAL A 249 19.50 -14.71 -5.32
C VAL A 249 20.43 -14.17 -6.42
N ILE A 250 20.30 -14.73 -7.61
CA ILE A 250 21.07 -14.34 -8.79
C ILE A 250 20.22 -13.40 -9.62
N THR A 251 20.66 -12.14 -9.73
CA THR A 251 20.01 -11.09 -10.52
C THR A 251 20.62 -10.89 -11.91
N GLY A 252 21.76 -11.54 -12.18
CA GLY A 252 22.48 -11.49 -13.46
C GLY A 252 21.92 -12.45 -14.51
N VAL A 253 22.78 -12.90 -15.44
CA VAL A 253 22.37 -13.81 -16.51
C VAL A 253 22.04 -15.20 -15.94
N ILE A 254 20.81 -15.67 -16.21
CA ILE A 254 20.30 -16.96 -15.74
C ILE A 254 20.37 -17.97 -16.90
N HIS A 255 21.20 -19.00 -16.71
CA HIS A 255 21.48 -20.12 -17.61
C HIS A 255 20.81 -21.45 -17.21
N ASN A 256 19.89 -21.46 -16.23
CA ASN A 256 19.19 -22.68 -15.80
C ASN A 256 18.14 -23.15 -16.85
N PRO A 257 18.09 -24.43 -17.25
CA PRO A 257 17.11 -24.93 -18.24
C PRO A 257 15.64 -24.71 -17.85
N HIS A 258 15.29 -24.86 -16.57
CA HIS A 258 13.93 -24.58 -16.07
C HIS A 258 13.60 -23.09 -16.05
N PHE A 259 14.61 -22.23 -15.93
CA PHE A 259 14.43 -20.79 -16.14
C PHE A 259 14.04 -20.51 -17.59
N TYR A 260 14.71 -21.11 -18.58
CA TYR A 260 14.33 -20.92 -19.98
C TYR A 260 12.98 -21.56 -20.32
N GLU A 261 12.66 -22.71 -19.74
CA GLU A 261 11.34 -23.34 -19.85
C GLU A 261 10.25 -22.44 -19.24
N TYR A 262 10.49 -21.88 -18.07
CA TYR A 262 9.63 -20.89 -17.44
C TYR A 262 9.53 -19.60 -18.27
N LEU A 263 10.63 -19.07 -18.81
CA LEU A 263 10.66 -17.85 -19.60
C LEU A 263 9.91 -18.04 -20.94
N ARG A 264 10.03 -19.22 -21.54
CA ARG A 264 9.26 -19.68 -22.71
C ARG A 264 7.77 -19.80 -22.39
N ARG A 265 7.41 -20.18 -21.15
CA ARG A 265 6.03 -20.30 -20.67
C ARG A 265 5.41 -18.97 -20.17
N GLN A 266 6.20 -18.05 -19.62
CA GLN A 266 5.70 -16.84 -18.95
C GLN A 266 5.80 -15.56 -19.74
N ASN A 267 6.74 -15.43 -20.68
CA ASN A 267 7.10 -14.09 -21.15
C ASN A 267 7.25 -13.91 -22.66
N ASN A 268 7.03 -14.96 -23.46
CA ASN A 268 7.36 -14.91 -24.90
C ASN A 268 8.77 -14.29 -25.17
N GLY A 269 9.68 -14.27 -24.17
CA GLY A 269 11.06 -13.76 -24.22
C GLY A 269 11.38 -12.24 -24.08
N GLN A 270 10.84 -11.43 -23.13
CA GLN A 270 11.31 -10.01 -22.93
C GLN A 270 11.42 -9.51 -21.45
N VAL A 271 12.40 -8.61 -21.20
CA VAL A 271 12.68 -7.86 -19.94
C VAL A 271 12.50 -6.34 -20.20
N PRO A 272 11.88 -5.51 -19.32
CA PRO A 272 11.61 -4.09 -19.57
C PRO A 272 12.82 -3.15 -19.34
N ARG A 273 12.86 -2.01 -20.04
CA ARG A 273 13.79 -0.88 -19.79
C ARG A 273 13.37 -0.06 -18.56
N GLU A 274 14.35 0.55 -17.90
CA GLU A 274 14.19 1.48 -16.77
C GLU A 274 13.24 2.64 -17.11
N ALA A 275 12.29 2.93 -16.22
CA ALA A 275 11.33 4.02 -16.34
C ALA A 275 11.85 5.28 -15.65
N GLY A 276 12.29 6.28 -16.40
CA GLY A 276 12.80 7.53 -15.80
C GLY A 276 13.52 8.49 -16.74
N ASP A 277 13.72 8.16 -18.02
CA ASP A 277 14.26 9.14 -18.96
C ASP A 277 13.22 10.24 -19.20
N ILE A 278 13.62 11.50 -18.94
CA ILE A 278 12.92 12.71 -19.35
C ILE A 278 13.65 13.23 -20.61
N PRO A 279 13.24 12.83 -21.81
CA PRO A 279 13.73 13.47 -23.03
C PRO A 279 12.91 14.74 -23.21
N CYS A 280 13.50 15.92 -22.97
CA CYS A 280 13.03 17.27 -23.37
C CYS A 280 12.75 18.29 -22.24
N GLY A 281 13.79 19.03 -21.80
CA GLY A 281 13.78 20.47 -21.44
C GLY A 281 12.82 21.08 -20.40
N GLY A 282 11.75 20.41 -19.96
CA GLY A 282 10.74 20.95 -19.04
C GLY A 282 9.89 22.11 -19.60
N LEU A 283 8.74 22.38 -18.98
CA LEU A 283 7.87 23.50 -19.39
C LEU A 283 8.60 24.84 -19.17
N PRO A 284 8.53 25.82 -20.10
CA PRO A 284 9.10 27.15 -19.91
C PRO A 284 8.67 27.80 -18.60
N ASN A 285 9.55 28.58 -17.98
CA ASN A 285 9.24 29.29 -16.75
C ASN A 285 8.09 30.29 -17.01
N ALA A 286 7.04 30.24 -16.17
CA ALA A 286 5.84 31.03 -16.37
C ALA A 286 6.10 32.54 -16.50
N TRP A 287 7.02 33.10 -15.72
CA TRP A 287 7.31 34.53 -15.74
C TRP A 287 8.01 34.96 -17.03
N GLN A 288 9.08 34.25 -17.40
CA GLN A 288 9.84 34.53 -18.63
C GLN A 288 8.97 34.34 -19.87
N PHE A 289 8.22 33.24 -19.92
CA PHE A 289 7.31 32.92 -21.00
C PHE A 289 6.19 33.96 -21.15
N THR A 290 5.58 34.38 -20.05
CA THR A 290 4.54 35.43 -20.08
C THR A 290 5.09 36.71 -20.69
N ARG A 291 6.24 37.20 -20.22
CA ARG A 291 6.86 38.43 -20.74
C ARG A 291 7.13 38.34 -22.23
N HIS A 292 7.63 37.19 -22.69
CA HIS A 292 7.91 36.93 -24.09
C HIS A 292 6.66 36.96 -24.97
N VAL A 293 5.60 36.27 -24.55
CA VAL A 293 4.30 36.29 -25.25
C VAL A 293 3.69 37.69 -25.25
N GLN A 294 3.80 38.45 -24.16
CA GLN A 294 3.27 39.82 -24.08
C GLN A 294 3.98 40.78 -25.05
N ALA A 295 5.29 40.61 -25.24
CA ALA A 295 6.08 41.41 -26.19
C ALA A 295 5.78 41.11 -27.68
N SER A 296 5.02 40.05 -27.97
CA SER A 296 4.66 39.68 -29.34
C SER A 296 3.54 40.53 -29.95
N GLN A 297 3.44 40.49 -31.28
CA GLN A 297 2.37 41.13 -32.05
C GLN A 297 1.06 40.30 -32.13
N LEU A 298 0.94 39.25 -31.31
CA LEU A 298 -0.27 38.43 -31.27
C LEU A 298 -1.49 39.24 -30.80
N PRO A 299 -2.69 38.99 -31.35
CA PRO A 299 -3.95 39.46 -30.78
C PRO A 299 -4.12 39.00 -29.33
N GLN A 300 -4.79 39.80 -28.50
CA GLN A 300 -5.04 39.46 -27.09
C GLN A 300 -5.75 38.10 -26.89
N PRO A 301 -6.75 37.71 -27.71
CA PRO A 301 -7.37 36.38 -27.58
C PRO A 301 -6.37 35.23 -27.72
N ASP A 302 -5.44 35.30 -28.68
CA ASP A 302 -4.42 34.28 -28.87
C ASP A 302 -3.45 34.22 -27.69
N LYS A 303 -3.04 35.39 -27.16
CA LYS A 303 -2.23 35.47 -25.94
C LYS A 303 -2.93 34.78 -24.77
N ASN A 304 -4.24 35.01 -24.60
CA ASN A 304 -5.01 34.39 -23.52
C ASN A 304 -5.04 32.85 -23.65
N VAL A 305 -5.22 32.34 -24.86
CA VAL A 305 -5.20 30.89 -25.15
C VAL A 305 -3.83 30.28 -24.81
N ILE A 306 -2.74 30.90 -25.28
CA ILE A 306 -1.37 30.44 -25.00
C ILE A 306 -1.12 30.38 -23.48
N MET A 307 -1.53 31.43 -22.76
CA MET A 307 -1.35 31.49 -21.30
C MET A 307 -2.23 30.47 -20.56
N ALA A 308 -3.45 30.21 -21.04
CA ALA A 308 -4.32 29.18 -20.46
C ALA A 308 -3.75 27.77 -20.69
N ALA A 309 -3.28 27.48 -21.91
CA ALA A 309 -2.64 26.22 -22.25
C ALA A 309 -1.35 25.99 -21.44
N HIS A 310 -0.51 27.01 -21.25
CA HIS A 310 0.68 26.91 -20.39
C HIS A 310 0.32 26.52 -18.96
N ARG A 311 -0.69 27.18 -18.36
CA ARG A 311 -1.20 26.82 -17.02
C ARG A 311 -1.74 25.40 -16.97
N CYS A 312 -2.48 24.98 -17.99
CA CYS A 312 -3.01 23.62 -18.12
C CYS A 312 -1.89 22.57 -18.09
N PHE A 313 -0.86 22.75 -18.93
CA PHE A 313 0.28 21.84 -18.95
C PHE A 313 1.02 21.82 -17.61
N ASN A 314 1.19 22.98 -16.98
CA ASN A 314 1.79 23.06 -15.65
C ASN A 314 0.98 22.32 -14.58
N ASP A 315 -0.35 22.48 -14.55
CA ASP A 315 -1.25 21.75 -13.64
C ASP A 315 -1.14 20.24 -13.86
N ILE A 316 -1.16 19.79 -15.12
CA ILE A 316 -1.06 18.36 -15.43
C ILE A 316 0.28 17.80 -14.99
N ILE A 317 1.39 18.42 -15.40
CA ILE A 317 2.74 17.92 -15.13
C ILE A 317 3.05 17.93 -13.63
N ASN A 318 2.74 19.02 -12.94
CA ASN A 318 3.20 19.24 -11.56
C ASN A 318 2.17 18.88 -10.48
N ALA A 319 0.88 18.76 -10.83
CA ALA A 319 -0.17 18.43 -9.85
C ALA A 319 -0.92 17.13 -10.21
N ARG A 320 -1.41 16.97 -11.44
CA ARG A 320 -2.32 15.86 -11.78
C ARG A 320 -1.60 14.53 -11.99
N LEU A 321 -0.42 14.52 -12.60
CA LEU A 321 0.30 13.27 -12.89
C LEU A 321 0.67 12.47 -11.63
N ALA A 322 0.78 13.12 -10.47
CA ALA A 322 0.98 12.44 -9.19
C ALA A 322 -0.14 11.43 -8.85
N ASP A 323 -1.38 11.70 -9.30
CA ASP A 323 -2.53 10.81 -9.09
C ASP A 323 -2.55 9.57 -10.01
N TYR A 324 -1.69 9.58 -11.04
CA TYR A 324 -1.58 8.58 -12.10
C TYR A 324 -0.18 7.96 -12.15
N PRO A 325 0.21 7.20 -11.12
CA PRO A 325 1.57 6.71 -11.00
C PRO A 325 1.93 5.70 -12.10
N ALA A 326 3.06 5.91 -12.78
CA ALA A 326 3.55 5.01 -13.82
C ALA A 326 4.04 3.66 -13.27
N ARG A 327 4.51 3.65 -12.02
CA ARG A 327 4.96 2.47 -11.29
C ARG A 327 4.01 2.21 -10.11
N ARG A 328 3.85 0.95 -9.74
CA ARG A 328 3.03 0.59 -8.58
C ARG A 328 3.72 1.05 -7.28
N PRO A 329 3.00 1.66 -6.33
CA PRO A 329 3.55 1.93 -5.01
C PRO A 329 4.01 0.64 -4.34
N ALA A 330 5.15 0.71 -3.64
CA ALA A 330 5.60 -0.41 -2.82
C ALA A 330 4.52 -0.80 -1.80
N ASN A 331 4.41 -2.10 -1.50
CA ASN A 331 3.49 -2.62 -0.49
C ASN A 331 2.00 -2.28 -0.72
N SER A 332 1.58 -1.97 -1.95
CA SER A 332 0.19 -1.63 -2.27
C SER A 332 -0.82 -2.74 -1.92
N ASN A 333 -0.35 -3.98 -1.83
CA ASN A 333 -1.15 -5.17 -1.51
C ASN A 333 -0.88 -5.70 -0.10
N MET A 334 -0.06 -5.02 0.72
CA MET A 334 0.32 -5.46 2.06
C MET A 334 -0.89 -5.83 2.92
N GLU A 335 -1.90 -4.97 2.97
CA GLU A 335 -3.11 -5.19 3.78
C GLU A 335 -3.82 -6.51 3.46
N ILE A 336 -4.05 -6.80 2.17
CA ILE A 336 -4.74 -8.03 1.75
C ILE A 336 -3.84 -9.25 1.88
N ASN A 337 -2.52 -9.08 1.75
CA ASN A 337 -1.53 -10.13 1.97
C ASN A 337 -1.46 -10.53 3.44
N VAL A 338 -1.49 -9.56 4.36
CA VAL A 338 -1.55 -9.81 5.81
C VAL A 338 -2.84 -10.55 6.17
N LYS A 339 -4.00 -10.11 5.67
CA LYS A 339 -5.27 -10.82 5.86
C LYS A 339 -5.25 -12.25 5.31
N TYR A 340 -4.66 -12.44 4.13
CA TYR A 340 -4.48 -13.77 3.54
C TYR A 340 -3.58 -14.66 4.40
N LEU A 341 -2.45 -14.15 4.91
CA LEU A 341 -1.55 -14.88 5.81
C LEU A 341 -2.24 -15.25 7.12
N MET A 342 -3.09 -14.36 7.65
CA MET A 342 -3.85 -14.57 8.89
C MET A 342 -5.08 -15.49 8.71
N ASN A 343 -5.31 -16.06 7.52
CA ASN A 343 -6.52 -16.84 7.18
C ASN A 343 -7.85 -16.06 7.33
N GLU A 344 -7.81 -14.74 7.32
CA GLU A 344 -9.01 -13.87 7.33
C GLU A 344 -9.58 -13.64 5.93
N LEU A 345 -8.85 -14.09 4.92
CA LEU A 345 -9.20 -13.95 3.51
C LEU A 345 -8.97 -15.28 2.79
N SER A 346 -10.00 -15.75 2.08
CA SER A 346 -9.91 -16.94 1.24
C SER A 346 -8.95 -16.71 0.07
N GLU A 347 -8.41 -17.79 -0.52
CA GLU A 347 -7.55 -17.65 -1.69
C GLU A 347 -8.29 -17.07 -2.90
N ASP A 348 -9.55 -17.46 -3.08
CA ASP A 348 -10.41 -16.95 -4.15
C ASP A 348 -10.69 -15.46 -4.01
N ASP A 349 -11.01 -14.98 -2.80
CA ASP A 349 -11.29 -13.56 -2.57
C ASP A 349 -10.02 -12.72 -2.60
N TRP A 350 -8.90 -13.26 -2.13
CA TRP A 350 -7.59 -12.63 -2.30
C TRP A 350 -7.23 -12.45 -3.77
N GLN A 351 -7.41 -13.48 -4.59
CA GLN A 351 -7.21 -13.41 -6.04
C GLN A 351 -8.12 -12.36 -6.68
N LYS A 352 -9.42 -12.35 -6.36
CA LYS A 352 -10.37 -11.33 -6.87
C LYS A 352 -9.92 -9.92 -6.52
N LEU A 353 -9.48 -9.68 -5.28
CA LEU A 353 -9.00 -8.36 -4.84
C LEU A 353 -7.72 -7.95 -5.59
N LEU A 354 -6.81 -8.88 -5.84
CA LEU A 354 -5.62 -8.63 -6.66
C LEU A 354 -5.99 -8.25 -8.09
N GLU A 355 -6.90 -8.99 -8.74
CA GLU A 355 -7.40 -8.67 -10.09
C GLU A 355 -8.03 -7.27 -10.15
N GLN A 356 -8.84 -6.92 -9.14
CA GLN A 356 -9.48 -5.60 -9.06
C GLN A 356 -8.47 -4.47 -8.86
N ARG A 357 -7.51 -4.64 -7.95
CA ARG A 357 -6.44 -3.66 -7.70
C ARG A 357 -5.53 -3.51 -8.93
N GLU A 358 -5.20 -4.60 -9.62
CA GLU A 358 -4.48 -4.57 -10.89
C GLU A 358 -5.21 -3.77 -11.96
N THR A 359 -6.49 -4.06 -12.15
CA THR A 359 -7.32 -3.37 -13.15
C THR A 359 -7.42 -1.87 -12.85
N ARG A 360 -7.55 -1.50 -11.56
CA ARG A 360 -7.56 -0.10 -11.14
C ARG A 360 -6.23 0.61 -11.42
N PHE A 361 -5.11 -0.06 -11.17
CA PHE A 361 -3.78 0.48 -11.44
C PHE A 361 -3.54 0.67 -12.93
N GLU A 362 -3.83 -0.34 -13.77
CA GLU A 362 -3.63 -0.23 -15.22
C GLU A 362 -4.49 0.88 -15.84
N ARG A 363 -5.74 1.06 -15.37
CA ARG A 363 -6.57 2.22 -15.77
C ARG A 363 -5.89 3.55 -15.50
N LYS A 364 -5.41 3.75 -14.27
CA LYS A 364 -4.70 4.99 -13.89
C LYS A 364 -3.42 5.18 -14.69
N LYS A 365 -2.66 4.11 -14.90
CA LYS A 365 -1.42 4.14 -15.65
C LYS A 365 -1.63 4.52 -17.12
N GLU A 366 -2.63 3.95 -17.79
CA GLU A 366 -2.96 4.30 -19.18
C GLU A 366 -3.41 5.77 -19.31
N ILE A 367 -4.25 6.26 -18.39
CA ILE A 367 -4.61 7.70 -18.33
C ILE A 367 -3.35 8.56 -18.12
N GLY A 368 -2.50 8.17 -17.16
CA GLY A 368 -1.24 8.86 -16.87
C GLY A 368 -0.29 8.93 -18.07
N GLN A 369 -0.23 7.87 -18.88
CA GLN A 369 0.56 7.86 -20.12
C GLN A 369 0.04 8.87 -21.15
N ILE A 370 -1.28 8.96 -21.34
CA ILE A 370 -1.88 9.94 -22.25
C ILE A 370 -1.63 11.37 -21.75
N LEU A 371 -1.83 11.62 -20.45
CA LEU A 371 -1.59 12.94 -19.85
C LEU A 371 -0.11 13.32 -19.86
N THR A 372 0.80 12.35 -19.70
CA THR A 372 2.25 12.56 -19.82
C THR A 372 2.61 12.97 -21.25
N MET A 373 2.06 12.28 -22.26
CA MET A 373 2.23 12.66 -23.67
C MET A 373 1.72 14.09 -23.91
N PHE A 374 0.51 14.41 -23.44
CA PHE A 374 -0.07 15.74 -23.56
C PHE A 374 0.83 16.82 -22.94
N GLY A 375 1.31 16.59 -21.71
CA GLY A 375 2.20 17.51 -21.02
C GLY A 375 3.54 17.69 -21.74
N HIS A 376 4.18 16.61 -22.20
CA HIS A 376 5.49 16.67 -22.86
C HIS A 376 5.43 17.34 -24.24
N VAL A 377 4.49 16.92 -25.09
CA VAL A 377 4.30 17.53 -26.42
C VAL A 377 3.85 18.98 -26.27
N GLY A 378 2.99 19.27 -25.29
CA GLY A 378 2.60 20.63 -24.93
C GLY A 378 3.79 21.50 -24.52
N ALA A 379 4.69 20.96 -23.69
CA ALA A 379 5.90 21.65 -23.29
C ALA A 379 6.85 21.92 -24.47
N ASP A 380 6.96 20.99 -25.43
CA ASP A 380 7.70 21.21 -26.68
C ASP A 380 7.13 22.39 -27.48
N ILE A 381 5.81 22.45 -27.65
CA ILE A 381 5.14 23.57 -28.35
C ILE A 381 5.42 24.89 -27.64
N MET A 382 5.34 24.92 -26.31
CA MET A 382 5.62 26.12 -25.51
C MET A 382 7.08 26.57 -25.65
N ARG A 383 8.04 25.66 -25.68
CA ARG A 383 9.45 25.99 -25.93
C ARG A 383 9.69 26.52 -27.34
N GLN A 384 9.01 25.97 -28.35
CA GLN A 384 9.09 26.51 -29.71
C GLN A 384 8.58 27.96 -29.77
N LEU A 385 7.50 28.27 -29.05
CA LEU A 385 7.03 29.65 -28.90
C LEU A 385 8.05 30.53 -28.18
N GLU A 386 8.64 30.05 -27.08
CA GLU A 386 9.68 30.79 -26.33
C GLU A 386 10.92 31.10 -27.20
N ASN A 387 11.31 30.16 -28.05
CA ASN A 387 12.45 30.31 -28.96
C ASN A 387 12.11 31.11 -30.23
N THR A 388 10.83 31.38 -30.50
CA THR A 388 10.41 32.20 -31.63
C THR A 388 10.54 33.68 -31.28
N MET A 389 11.20 34.47 -32.14
CA MET A 389 11.31 35.92 -31.91
C MET A 389 9.92 36.57 -31.79
N PRO A 390 9.69 37.51 -30.85
CA PRO A 390 8.35 38.06 -30.59
C PRO A 390 7.64 38.66 -31.82
N ARG A 391 8.42 39.23 -32.75
CA ARG A 391 7.94 39.78 -34.02
C ARG A 391 7.40 38.71 -34.99
N ASP A 392 7.97 37.51 -34.95
CA ASP A 392 7.68 36.40 -35.87
C ASP A 392 6.64 35.42 -35.29
N MET A 393 6.36 35.54 -33.98
CA MET A 393 5.46 34.65 -33.24
C MET A 393 4.04 34.62 -33.82
N LYS A 394 3.51 35.77 -34.30
CA LYS A 394 2.18 35.83 -34.93
C LYS A 394 2.08 34.94 -36.16
N THR A 395 3.10 34.98 -37.01
CA THR A 395 3.18 34.15 -38.21
C THR A 395 3.32 32.68 -37.84
N SER A 396 4.20 32.33 -36.89
CA SER A 396 4.39 30.95 -36.44
C SER A 396 3.14 30.36 -35.78
N TRP A 397 2.43 31.16 -34.98
CA TRP A 397 1.17 30.77 -34.34
C TRP A 397 0.08 30.45 -35.37
N ASN A 398 -0.15 31.37 -36.31
CA ASN A 398 -1.22 31.24 -37.30
C ASN A 398 -0.97 30.14 -38.33
N THR A 399 0.29 29.86 -38.65
CA THR A 399 0.64 28.87 -39.68
C THR A 399 0.78 27.46 -39.13
N THR A 400 1.32 27.31 -37.91
CA THR A 400 1.78 26.00 -37.42
C THR A 400 1.40 25.76 -35.95
N LEU A 401 1.93 26.56 -35.02
CA LEU A 401 1.94 26.21 -33.60
C LEU A 401 0.55 26.26 -32.96
N GLY A 402 -0.30 27.20 -33.36
CA GLY A 402 -1.68 27.29 -32.87
C GLY A 402 -2.48 26.06 -33.27
N LYS A 403 -2.37 25.65 -34.55
CA LYS A 403 -3.03 24.43 -35.05
C LYS A 403 -2.56 23.18 -34.31
N GLN A 404 -1.24 23.00 -34.17
CA GLN A 404 -0.67 21.87 -33.44
C GLN A 404 -1.16 21.80 -31.99
N LEU A 405 -1.27 22.96 -31.32
CA LEU A 405 -1.76 23.05 -29.95
C LEU A 405 -3.23 22.60 -29.84
N PHE A 406 -4.11 23.11 -30.70
CA PHE A 406 -5.53 22.71 -30.70
C PHE A 406 -5.72 21.24 -31.09
N ASP A 407 -4.98 20.77 -32.10
CA ASP A 407 -5.02 19.37 -32.53
C ASP A 407 -4.53 18.43 -31.42
N LEU A 408 -3.50 18.82 -30.66
CA LEU A 408 -3.03 18.08 -29.48
C LEU A 408 -4.13 17.91 -28.42
N ARG A 409 -4.87 18.98 -28.10
CA ARG A 409 -6.00 18.91 -27.16
C ARG A 409 -7.09 17.96 -27.65
N LYS A 410 -7.52 18.12 -28.90
CA LYS A 410 -8.55 17.28 -29.53
C LYS A 410 -8.14 15.80 -29.53
N TYR A 411 -6.91 15.52 -29.96
CA TYR A 411 -6.36 14.18 -29.98
C TYR A 411 -6.30 13.56 -28.57
N THR A 412 -5.90 14.36 -27.57
CA THR A 412 -5.80 13.91 -26.18
C THR A 412 -7.17 13.56 -25.61
N ASN A 413 -8.17 14.44 -25.77
CA ASN A 413 -9.54 14.18 -25.31
C ASN A 413 -10.13 12.95 -25.99
N LYS A 414 -9.96 12.83 -27.31
CA LYS A 414 -10.41 11.65 -28.06
C LYS A 414 -9.74 10.37 -27.55
N SER A 415 -8.43 10.40 -27.30
CA SER A 415 -7.71 9.25 -26.75
C SER A 415 -8.18 8.85 -25.35
N LEU A 416 -8.52 9.84 -24.50
CA LEU A 416 -9.05 9.62 -23.16
C LEU A 416 -10.48 9.05 -23.19
N GLU A 417 -11.31 9.53 -24.12
CA GLU A 417 -12.67 9.05 -24.35
C GLU A 417 -12.67 7.60 -24.86
N GLU A 418 -11.92 7.31 -25.93
CA GLU A 418 -11.76 5.95 -26.46
C GLU A 418 -11.23 4.98 -25.37
N LEU A 419 -10.29 5.44 -24.54
CA LEU A 419 -9.80 4.68 -23.38
C LEU A 419 -10.93 4.43 -22.36
N GLY A 420 -11.71 5.45 -22.03
CA GLY A 420 -12.83 5.40 -21.11
C GLY A 420 -13.90 4.41 -21.52
N GLU A 421 -14.30 4.44 -22.80
CA GLU A 421 -15.24 3.48 -23.40
C GLU A 421 -14.69 2.05 -23.34
N ARG A 422 -13.45 1.85 -23.79
CA ARG A 422 -12.79 0.53 -23.83
C ARG A 422 -12.59 -0.10 -22.45
N MET A 423 -12.24 0.71 -21.45
CA MET A 423 -12.00 0.23 -20.08
C MET A 423 -13.22 0.32 -19.17
N ILE A 424 -14.33 0.90 -19.66
CA ILE A 424 -15.56 1.19 -18.92
C ILE A 424 -15.20 1.94 -17.63
N CYS A 425 -14.53 3.08 -17.77
CA CYS A 425 -14.12 3.91 -16.66
C CYS A 425 -14.29 5.39 -16.94
N ALA A 426 -14.41 6.17 -15.86
CA ALA A 426 -14.39 7.60 -15.96
C ALA A 426 -13.01 8.09 -16.39
N PHE A 427 -12.96 9.13 -17.22
CA PHE A 427 -11.75 9.70 -17.79
C PHE A 427 -11.78 11.23 -17.67
N PRO A 428 -10.63 11.90 -17.49
CA PRO A 428 -10.56 13.35 -17.49
C PRO A 428 -10.60 13.91 -18.92
N GLN A 429 -10.81 15.21 -19.04
CA GLN A 429 -10.71 15.93 -20.32
C GLN A 429 -10.08 17.30 -20.10
N ILE A 430 -9.59 17.92 -21.17
CA ILE A 430 -9.20 19.33 -21.20
C ILE A 430 -10.27 20.08 -21.98
N ASP A 431 -10.99 21.00 -21.34
CA ASP A 431 -12.10 21.70 -21.99
C ASP A 431 -11.62 22.77 -22.99
N ARG A 432 -12.60 23.47 -23.59
CA ARG A 432 -12.29 24.52 -24.56
C ARG A 432 -11.48 25.70 -24.01
N GLU A 433 -11.58 25.95 -22.71
CA GLU A 433 -10.92 27.05 -21.98
C GLU A 433 -9.53 26.66 -21.46
N TRP A 434 -9.10 25.41 -21.73
CA TRP A 434 -7.86 24.80 -21.26
C TRP A 434 -7.85 24.48 -19.76
N ASP A 435 -9.01 24.26 -19.18
CA ASP A 435 -9.12 23.76 -17.81
C ASP A 435 -9.18 22.24 -17.77
N TYR A 436 -8.55 21.67 -16.74
CA TYR A 436 -8.62 20.23 -16.48
C TYR A 436 -9.99 19.89 -15.89
N VAL A 437 -10.75 19.07 -16.61
CA VAL A 437 -12.02 18.51 -16.16
C VAL A 437 -11.75 17.18 -15.44
N PRO A 438 -12.15 17.04 -14.15
CA PRO A 438 -12.02 15.78 -13.41
C PRO A 438 -12.77 14.63 -14.08
N CYS A 439 -12.40 13.39 -13.73
CA CYS A 439 -12.91 12.20 -14.40
C CYS A 439 -14.45 12.10 -14.38
N ARG A 440 -15.04 11.93 -15.57
CA ARG A 440 -16.49 11.69 -15.78
C ARG A 440 -16.72 10.48 -16.66
N LYS A 441 -17.93 9.89 -16.60
CA LYS A 441 -18.31 8.77 -17.46
C LYS A 441 -18.68 9.21 -18.87
N GLU A 442 -19.26 10.40 -18.98
CA GLU A 442 -19.71 10.99 -20.23
C GLU A 442 -18.77 12.15 -20.60
N PRO A 443 -18.49 12.33 -21.90
CA PRO A 443 -17.68 13.44 -22.36
C PRO A 443 -18.40 14.77 -22.10
N VAL A 444 -17.64 15.80 -21.73
CA VAL A 444 -18.14 17.17 -21.70
C VAL A 444 -18.31 17.66 -23.14
N ASN A 445 -19.51 18.12 -23.47
CA ASN A 445 -19.78 18.75 -24.75
C ASN A 445 -19.26 20.20 -24.74
N ASP A 446 -18.16 20.43 -25.44
CA ASP A 446 -17.52 21.75 -25.60
C ASP A 446 -18.39 22.77 -26.38
N ASP A 447 -19.51 22.37 -26.98
CA ASP A 447 -20.41 23.24 -27.77
C ASP A 447 -21.47 23.97 -26.92
N VAL A 448 -21.67 23.58 -25.66
CA VAL A 448 -22.61 24.28 -24.77
C VAL A 448 -21.90 25.49 -24.16
N ALA A 449 -22.54 26.66 -24.19
CA ALA A 449 -22.03 27.86 -23.52
C ALA A 449 -21.67 27.53 -22.06
N PRO A 450 -20.62 28.16 -21.46
CA PRO A 450 -20.31 27.88 -20.07
C PRO A 450 -21.55 28.27 -19.25
N PRO A 451 -21.87 27.56 -18.16
CA PRO A 451 -22.91 28.04 -17.27
C PRO A 451 -22.59 29.49 -16.90
N THR A 452 -23.52 30.38 -17.18
CA THR A 452 -23.40 31.82 -16.92
C THR A 452 -23.26 32.03 -15.41
N ASN A 453 -22.03 32.01 -14.90
CA ASN A 453 -21.53 32.67 -13.67
C ASN A 453 -20.33 31.89 -13.08
N PRO A 454 -19.07 32.35 -13.26
CA PRO A 454 -17.89 31.73 -12.63
C PRO A 454 -17.80 31.98 -11.11
N TYR A 455 -18.68 32.81 -10.53
CA TYR A 455 -18.74 33.12 -9.10
C TYR A 455 -19.88 32.44 -8.36
N ASN A 456 -20.75 31.68 -9.02
CA ASN A 456 -21.67 30.77 -8.32
C ASN A 456 -20.98 29.42 -8.06
N ARG A 457 -19.79 29.47 -7.45
CA ARG A 457 -19.45 28.43 -6.50
C ARG A 457 -20.47 28.59 -5.37
N ALA A 458 -21.57 27.86 -5.47
CA ALA A 458 -22.11 27.27 -4.26
C ALA A 458 -20.93 26.49 -3.67
N VAL A 459 -20.20 27.15 -2.78
CA VAL A 459 -19.43 26.48 -1.75
C VAL A 459 -20.48 25.62 -1.09
N ASN A 460 -20.61 24.38 -1.55
CA ASN A 460 -21.27 23.38 -0.75
C ASN A 460 -20.32 23.23 0.44
N PRO A 461 -20.67 23.75 1.63
CA PRO A 461 -19.80 23.64 2.79
C PRO A 461 -19.63 22.16 3.20
N HIS A 462 -20.41 21.26 2.58
CA HIS A 462 -20.37 19.81 2.79
C HIS A 462 -19.76 19.00 1.63
N ALA A 463 -19.15 19.62 0.61
CA ALA A 463 -18.44 18.84 -0.42
C ALA A 463 -17.05 18.33 0.05
N TYR A 464 -16.56 18.81 1.20
CA TYR A 464 -15.41 18.22 1.89
C TYR A 464 -15.79 17.00 2.78
N ASP A 465 -17.08 16.71 2.98
CA ASP A 465 -17.54 15.61 3.86
C ASP A 465 -17.85 14.28 3.14
N SER A 466 -17.58 14.16 1.83
CA SER A 466 -17.88 12.92 1.07
C SER A 466 -16.66 12.08 0.67
N TRP A 467 -15.45 12.48 1.08
CA TRP A 467 -14.24 11.65 1.01
C TRP A 467 -13.80 11.04 2.35
N GLU A 468 -14.47 11.39 3.45
CA GLU A 468 -14.29 10.72 4.75
C GLU A 468 -15.33 9.62 5.02
N SER A 469 -16.47 9.61 4.32
CA SER A 469 -17.54 8.60 4.49
C SER A 469 -17.34 7.27 3.73
N ARG A 470 -16.12 7.00 3.21
CA ARG A 470 -15.72 5.66 2.73
C ARG A 470 -14.42 5.14 3.36
N ARG A 471 -14.07 5.63 4.56
CA ARG A 471 -13.36 4.76 5.49
C ARG A 471 -14.36 3.71 5.96
N ILE A 472 -14.09 2.44 5.62
CA ILE A 472 -14.67 1.34 6.37
C ILE A 472 -14.38 1.65 7.84
N PRO A 473 -15.38 1.78 8.72
CA PRO A 473 -15.11 1.96 10.13
C PRO A 473 -14.35 0.73 10.59
N TYR A 474 -13.10 0.93 10.99
CA TYR A 474 -12.45 0.03 11.91
C TYR A 474 -13.24 0.17 13.22
N VAL A 475 -14.23 -0.69 13.40
CA VAL A 475 -14.96 -0.82 14.66
C VAL A 475 -13.96 -1.34 15.67
N PHE A 476 -13.33 -0.43 16.40
CA PHE A 476 -12.82 -0.74 17.72
C PHE A 476 -14.03 -0.74 18.67
N PRO A 477 -14.30 -1.83 19.39
CA PRO A 477 -15.29 -1.80 20.45
C PRO A 477 -14.69 -1.02 21.62
N THR A 478 -15.16 0.21 21.81
CA THR A 478 -15.08 0.91 23.09
C THR A 478 -16.48 1.00 23.67
N GLU A 479 -16.64 0.35 24.81
CA GLU A 479 -17.81 0.43 25.69
C GLU A 479 -17.97 1.86 26.23
N ASN A 480 -19.22 2.27 26.46
CA ASN A 480 -19.74 2.40 27.83
C ASN A 480 -21.20 2.86 27.83
N ALA A 481 -22.09 1.92 28.18
CA ALA A 481 -23.18 2.08 29.15
C ALA A 481 -23.53 0.67 29.66
#